data_AF-A0A920UNE0-F1
#
_entry.id   AF-A0A920UNE0-F1
#
_cell.length_a   1.000
_cell.length_b   1.000
_cell.length_c   1.000
_cell.angle_alpha   90.00
_cell.angle_beta   90.00
_cell.angle_gamma   90.00
#
_symmetry.space_group_name_H-M   'P 1'
#
loop_
_entity.id
_entity.type
_entity.pdbx_description
1 polymer ?
#
loop_
_entity_poly.entity_id
_entity_poly.type
_entity_poly.pdbx_seq_one_letter_code
_entity_poly.pdbx_strand_id
1 'polypeptide(L)'
;MKAQRGTLTEDSSRSDNFRAKRYVAKYTINPAIAHGIATEVGSIEPGKLADLVLWDPAFFGVKPSLILKGGFIVTAAMGDPNASIPTPQPVHYRPMLGAFGEPLEQCSVSFVSEKAQSADIARQLGLRKPTLAVKNTRKITKKDMCLNDYTPEISVDAETYEVRADGDLLTCEPAETLPLAQRYFLF
;
A
#
# COMPACT_ATOMS: atom_id res chain seq x y z
N MET A 1 9.84 16.06 4.05
CA MET A 1 11.00 15.37 4.67
C MET A 1 12.32 15.57 3.94
N LYS A 2 12.59 15.00 2.75
CA LYS A 2 13.89 15.16 2.07
C LYS A 2 14.30 16.63 1.88
N ALA A 3 13.38 17.47 1.41
CA ALA A 3 13.65 18.88 1.14
C ALA A 3 14.08 19.67 2.39
N GLN A 4 13.53 19.34 3.57
CA GLN A 4 13.81 20.05 4.82
C GLN A 4 14.90 19.39 5.67
N ARG A 5 15.06 18.06 5.60
CA ARG A 5 15.97 17.29 6.46
C ARG A 5 17.14 16.64 5.70
N GLY A 6 17.26 16.87 4.39
CA GLY A 6 18.31 16.28 3.57
C GLY A 6 18.15 14.77 3.33
N THR A 7 19.24 14.10 2.98
CA THR A 7 19.32 12.64 2.77
C THR A 7 19.38 11.90 4.12
N LEU A 8 18.83 10.69 4.22
CA LEU A 8 18.98 9.89 5.45
C LEU A 8 20.41 9.37 5.58
N THR A 9 20.86 9.09 6.79
CA THR A 9 22.20 8.53 7.05
C THR A 9 22.41 7.19 6.35
N GLU A 10 21.35 6.38 6.22
CA GLU A 10 21.38 5.06 5.58
C GLU A 10 21.26 5.13 4.04
N ASP A 11 20.95 6.30 3.48
CA ASP A 11 20.87 6.51 2.03
C ASP A 11 22.27 6.79 1.44
N SER A 12 22.41 6.58 0.13
CA SER A 12 23.66 6.89 -0.60
C SER A 12 23.62 8.29 -1.22
N SER A 13 24.77 8.80 -1.66
CA SER A 13 24.83 10.05 -2.43
C SER A 13 24.13 9.99 -3.79
N ARG A 14 23.83 8.78 -4.29
CA ARG A 14 23.27 8.54 -5.63
C ARG A 14 21.78 8.19 -5.63
N SER A 15 21.19 7.84 -4.49
CA SER A 15 19.80 7.39 -4.42
C SER A 15 19.20 7.49 -3.02
N ASP A 16 17.87 7.62 -2.98
CA ASP A 16 17.05 7.61 -1.77
C ASP A 16 16.46 6.21 -1.49
N ASN A 17 17.19 5.14 -1.82
CA ASN A 17 16.63 3.79 -1.79
C ASN A 17 16.19 3.34 -0.39
N PHE A 18 16.95 3.69 0.65
CA PHE A 18 16.58 3.34 2.02
C PHE A 18 15.33 4.10 2.45
N ARG A 19 15.25 5.40 2.16
CA ARG A 19 14.02 6.18 2.35
C ARG A 19 12.84 5.58 1.57
N ALA A 20 13.02 5.26 0.28
CA ALA A 20 11.97 4.70 -0.54
C ALA A 20 11.45 3.36 0.04
N LYS A 21 12.35 2.46 0.45
CA LYS A 21 12.01 1.20 1.12
C LYS A 21 11.30 1.43 2.46
N ARG A 22 11.79 2.37 3.29
CA ARG A 22 11.16 2.74 4.56
C ARG A 22 9.73 3.23 4.37
N TYR A 23 9.45 3.99 3.30
CA TYR A 23 8.12 4.57 3.04
C TYR A 23 7.17 3.59 2.35
N VAL A 24 7.62 2.80 1.37
CA VAL A 24 6.75 1.79 0.74
C VAL A 24 6.26 0.77 1.76
N ALA A 25 7.12 0.37 2.70
CA ALA A 25 6.75 -0.56 3.77
C ALA A 25 5.57 -0.07 4.62
N LYS A 26 5.34 1.26 4.73
CA LYS A 26 4.28 1.85 5.55
C LYS A 26 2.88 1.55 5.03
N TYR A 27 2.71 1.36 3.72
CA TYR A 27 1.41 1.08 3.12
C TYR A 27 1.31 -0.29 2.46
N THR A 28 2.39 -1.08 2.47
CA THR A 28 2.41 -2.44 1.93
C THR A 28 2.56 -3.48 3.06
N ILE A 29 3.79 -3.77 3.48
CA ILE A 29 4.07 -4.93 4.34
C ILE A 29 3.72 -4.68 5.81
N ASN A 30 3.93 -3.48 6.34
CA ASN A 30 3.68 -3.20 7.77
C ASN A 30 2.18 -3.26 8.12
N PRO A 31 1.25 -2.70 7.30
CA PRO A 31 -0.17 -2.95 7.50
C PRO A 31 -0.53 -4.43 7.43
N ALA A 32 0.07 -5.18 6.50
CA ALA A 32 -0.18 -6.62 6.36
C ALA A 32 0.30 -7.42 7.59
N ILE A 33 1.46 -7.07 8.16
CA ILE A 33 1.97 -7.67 9.41
C ILE A 33 1.02 -7.33 10.57
N ALA A 34 0.66 -6.06 10.72
CA ALA A 34 -0.20 -5.59 11.81
C ALA A 34 -1.57 -6.30 11.83
N HIS A 35 -2.13 -6.60 10.65
CA HIS A 35 -3.42 -7.27 10.50
C HIS A 35 -3.31 -8.81 10.41
N GLY A 36 -2.10 -9.36 10.43
CA GLY A 36 -1.92 -10.81 10.41
C GLY A 36 -2.21 -11.47 9.05
N ILE A 37 -1.97 -10.73 7.96
CA ILE A 37 -2.22 -11.15 6.57
C ILE A 37 -0.96 -11.11 5.71
N ALA A 38 0.20 -10.89 6.31
CA ALA A 38 1.49 -10.75 5.61
C ALA A 38 1.96 -12.01 4.87
N THR A 39 1.40 -13.19 5.15
CA THR A 39 1.66 -14.41 4.36
C THR A 39 1.01 -14.34 2.99
N GLU A 40 -0.05 -13.57 2.83
CA GLU A 40 -0.86 -13.53 1.61
C GLU A 40 -0.58 -12.29 0.76
N VAL A 41 -0.32 -11.14 1.38
CA VAL A 41 -0.22 -9.83 0.71
C VAL A 41 0.85 -8.93 1.33
N GLY A 42 1.04 -7.74 0.75
CA GLY A 42 1.84 -6.66 1.33
C GLY A 42 3.28 -6.55 0.79
N SER A 43 3.70 -7.44 -0.11
CA SER A 43 5.01 -7.34 -0.77
C SER A 43 5.06 -8.23 -2.02
N ILE A 44 6.07 -7.99 -2.86
CA ILE A 44 6.35 -8.81 -4.03
C ILE A 44 7.34 -9.91 -3.61
N GLU A 45 6.79 -11.02 -3.13
CA GLU A 45 7.54 -12.19 -2.68
C GLU A 45 6.88 -13.48 -3.20
N PRO A 46 7.65 -14.51 -3.57
CA PRO A 46 7.08 -15.79 -3.98
C PRO A 46 6.14 -16.39 -2.93
N GLY A 47 5.02 -16.95 -3.38
CA GLY A 47 4.00 -17.55 -2.52
C GLY A 47 2.89 -16.60 -2.08
N LYS A 48 3.04 -15.28 -2.24
CA LYS A 48 1.98 -14.30 -1.99
C LYS A 48 1.05 -14.17 -3.18
N LEU A 49 -0.15 -13.62 -2.94
CA LEU A 49 -1.09 -13.26 -4.00
C LEU A 49 -0.43 -12.27 -4.96
N ALA A 50 -0.66 -12.47 -6.26
CA ALA A 50 -0.18 -11.60 -7.33
C ALA A 50 -1.01 -10.31 -7.42
N ASP A 51 -0.98 -9.53 -6.34
CA ASP A 51 -1.59 -8.21 -6.21
C ASP A 51 -0.53 -7.16 -6.52
N LEU A 52 -0.54 -6.69 -7.77
CA LEU A 52 0.53 -5.87 -8.32
C LEU A 52 -0.04 -4.58 -8.90
N VAL A 53 0.72 -3.50 -8.75
CA VAL A 53 0.39 -2.21 -9.37
C VAL A 53 1.56 -1.78 -10.23
N LEU A 54 1.28 -1.55 -11.52
CA LEU A 54 2.27 -1.07 -12.46
C LEU A 54 2.14 0.43 -12.61
N TRP A 55 3.28 1.10 -12.67
CA TRP A 55 3.39 2.54 -12.74
C TRP A 55 4.29 2.92 -13.91
N ASP A 56 3.84 3.90 -14.69
CA ASP A 56 4.76 4.77 -15.40
C ASP A 56 5.52 5.62 -14.36
N PRO A 57 6.87 5.68 -14.39
CA PRO A 57 7.65 6.49 -13.46
C PRO A 57 7.19 7.95 -13.36
N ALA A 58 6.70 8.56 -14.43
CA ALA A 58 6.21 9.94 -14.43
C ALA A 58 4.93 10.11 -13.59
N PHE A 59 4.18 9.03 -13.36
CA PHE A 59 2.92 9.00 -12.60
C PHE A 59 3.01 8.21 -11.29
N PHE A 60 4.21 7.78 -10.89
CA PHE A 60 4.43 6.97 -9.68
C PHE A 60 3.85 7.64 -8.44
N GLY A 61 2.98 6.91 -7.72
CA GLY A 61 2.30 7.40 -6.51
C GLY A 61 1.08 8.28 -6.78
N VAL A 62 0.71 8.53 -8.04
CA VAL A 62 -0.44 9.37 -8.43
C VAL A 62 -1.51 8.58 -9.16
N LYS A 63 -1.19 8.09 -10.36
CA LYS A 63 -2.12 7.40 -11.26
C LYS A 63 -1.44 6.15 -11.85
N PRO A 64 -1.72 4.92 -11.34
CA PRO A 64 -1.11 3.72 -11.88
C PRO A 64 -1.59 3.41 -13.30
N SER A 65 -0.81 2.64 -14.05
CA SER A 65 -1.15 2.21 -15.42
C SER A 65 -2.06 0.97 -15.40
N LEU A 66 -1.73 -0.01 -14.57
CA LEU A 66 -2.45 -1.28 -14.42
C LEU A 66 -2.51 -1.70 -12.96
N ILE A 67 -3.64 -2.25 -12.55
CA ILE A 67 -3.87 -2.85 -11.23
C ILE A 67 -4.24 -4.30 -11.43
N LEU A 68 -3.45 -5.20 -10.86
CA LEU A 68 -3.66 -6.62 -10.87
C LEU A 68 -4.09 -7.10 -9.49
N LYS A 69 -5.03 -8.03 -9.46
CA LYS A 69 -5.50 -8.72 -8.27
C LYS A 69 -5.46 -10.21 -8.57
N GLY A 70 -4.74 -10.99 -7.75
CA GLY A 70 -4.60 -12.45 -7.96
C GLY A 70 -4.15 -12.83 -9.37
N GLY A 71 -3.32 -12.01 -10.03
CA GLY A 71 -2.84 -12.23 -11.40
C GLY A 71 -3.76 -11.74 -12.53
N PHE A 72 -4.97 -11.29 -12.23
CA PHE A 72 -5.89 -10.72 -13.21
C PHE A 72 -5.84 -9.19 -13.19
N ILE A 73 -5.85 -8.55 -14.37
CA ILE A 73 -6.02 -7.10 -14.45
C ILE A 73 -7.46 -6.76 -14.05
N VAL A 74 -7.61 -5.99 -12.97
CA VAL A 74 -8.93 -5.54 -12.46
C VAL A 74 -9.24 -4.10 -12.86
N THR A 75 -8.22 -3.28 -13.10
CA THR A 75 -8.38 -1.89 -13.55
C THR A 75 -7.18 -1.45 -14.37
N ALA A 76 -7.43 -0.68 -15.43
CA ALA A 76 -6.39 -0.13 -16.29
C ALA A 76 -6.75 1.30 -16.72
N ALA A 77 -5.72 2.11 -16.98
CA ALA A 77 -5.89 3.36 -17.73
C ALA A 77 -6.06 3.00 -19.22
N MET A 78 -7.27 3.19 -19.76
CA MET A 78 -7.61 2.78 -21.12
C MET A 78 -8.41 3.87 -21.84
N GLY A 79 -8.11 4.02 -23.13
CA GLY A 79 -8.70 4.96 -24.07
C GLY A 79 -10.14 4.65 -24.50
N ASP A 80 -10.50 5.11 -25.69
CA ASP A 80 -11.77 4.82 -26.34
C ASP A 80 -11.86 3.33 -26.76
N PRO A 81 -12.85 2.55 -26.26
CA PRO A 81 -13.05 1.15 -26.62
C PRO A 81 -13.40 0.93 -28.10
N ASN A 82 -13.89 1.95 -28.81
CA ASN A 82 -14.22 1.86 -30.23
C ASN A 82 -13.05 2.27 -31.14
N ALA A 83 -11.91 2.66 -30.58
CA ALA A 83 -10.73 3.01 -31.35
C ALA A 83 -9.98 1.77 -31.86
N SER A 84 -9.07 1.96 -32.82
CA SER A 84 -8.29 0.87 -33.41
C SER A 84 -7.27 0.22 -32.47
N ILE A 85 -6.87 0.94 -31.42
CA ILE A 85 -5.90 0.52 -30.39
C ILE A 85 -6.34 1.12 -29.03
N PRO A 86 -5.82 0.67 -27.86
CA PRO A 86 -6.36 1.06 -26.55
C PRO A 86 -5.89 2.42 -25.99
N THR A 87 -5.05 3.16 -26.72
CA THR A 87 -4.43 4.43 -26.29
C THR A 87 -5.10 5.74 -26.76
N PRO A 88 -5.96 5.80 -27.80
CA PRO A 88 -6.66 7.00 -28.21
C PRO A 88 -7.59 7.53 -27.12
N GLN A 89 -7.70 8.84 -27.02
CA GLN A 89 -8.45 9.53 -25.97
C GLN A 89 -9.97 9.26 -26.07
N PRO A 90 -10.72 9.30 -24.96
CA PRO A 90 -10.29 9.69 -23.60
C PRO A 90 -9.74 8.53 -22.77
N VAL A 91 -8.50 8.68 -22.29
CA VAL A 91 -7.85 7.70 -21.40
C VAL A 91 -8.27 7.96 -19.96
N HIS A 92 -8.93 6.99 -19.34
CA HIS A 92 -9.33 7.02 -17.94
C HIS A 92 -9.38 5.61 -17.35
N TYR A 93 -9.58 5.52 -16.04
CA TYR A 93 -9.69 4.22 -15.38
C TYR A 93 -10.97 3.50 -15.75
N ARG A 94 -10.80 2.27 -16.19
CA ARG A 94 -11.90 1.38 -16.53
C ARG A 94 -11.75 0.05 -15.79
N PRO A 95 -12.85 -0.55 -15.29
CA PRO A 95 -12.84 -1.92 -14.83
C PRO A 95 -12.44 -2.86 -15.98
N MET A 96 -11.57 -3.82 -15.69
CA MET A 96 -11.08 -4.82 -16.65
C MET A 96 -11.71 -6.18 -16.37
N LEU A 97 -11.39 -7.20 -17.17
CA LEU A 97 -12.02 -8.53 -17.06
C LEU A 97 -11.93 -9.15 -15.66
N GLY A 98 -10.86 -8.86 -14.89
CA GLY A 98 -10.73 -9.32 -13.51
C GLY A 98 -11.80 -8.75 -12.54
N ALA A 99 -12.50 -7.70 -12.94
CA ALA A 99 -13.56 -7.06 -12.15
C ALA A 99 -14.97 -7.60 -12.45
N PHE A 100 -15.10 -8.61 -13.33
CA PHE A 100 -16.39 -9.15 -13.75
C PHE A 100 -16.44 -10.66 -13.59
N GLY A 101 -17.65 -11.21 -13.48
CA GLY A 101 -17.92 -12.65 -13.49
C GLY A 101 -17.15 -13.42 -12.40
N GLU A 102 -16.76 -14.63 -12.71
CA GLU A 102 -16.01 -15.51 -11.81
C GLU A 102 -14.63 -14.97 -11.40
N PRO A 103 -13.83 -14.30 -12.27
CA PRO A 103 -12.59 -13.66 -11.85
C PRO A 103 -12.74 -12.74 -10.64
N LEU A 104 -13.84 -12.00 -10.51
CA LEU A 104 -14.11 -11.14 -9.35
C LEU A 104 -14.11 -11.93 -8.03
N GLU A 105 -14.61 -13.16 -8.08
CA GLU A 105 -14.77 -14.06 -6.94
C GLU A 105 -13.46 -14.78 -6.62
N GLN A 106 -12.69 -15.17 -7.65
CA GLN A 106 -11.50 -16.01 -7.50
C GLN A 106 -10.18 -15.24 -7.39
N CYS A 107 -10.11 -13.99 -7.85
CA CYS A 107 -8.86 -13.22 -7.84
C CYS A 107 -8.57 -12.57 -6.46
N SER A 108 -9.51 -12.63 -5.53
CA SER A 108 -9.41 -11.99 -4.21
C SER A 108 -9.82 -12.93 -3.09
N VAL A 109 -9.55 -12.53 -1.85
CA VAL A 109 -9.85 -13.32 -0.65
C VAL A 109 -10.55 -12.44 0.38
N SER A 110 -11.35 -13.05 1.25
CA SER A 110 -11.93 -12.43 2.44
C SER A 110 -11.15 -12.87 3.67
N PHE A 111 -10.50 -11.92 4.36
CA PHE A 111 -9.81 -12.23 5.61
C PHE A 111 -10.80 -12.34 6.77
N VAL A 112 -10.73 -13.44 7.51
CA VAL A 112 -11.66 -13.78 8.60
C VAL A 112 -10.88 -14.21 9.84
N SER A 113 -11.54 -14.30 11.00
CA SER A 113 -10.89 -14.86 12.19
C SER A 113 -10.62 -16.36 12.01
N GLU A 114 -9.59 -16.88 12.67
CA GLU A 114 -9.29 -18.31 12.66
C GLU A 114 -10.49 -19.17 13.07
N LYS A 115 -11.25 -18.73 14.09
CA LYS A 115 -12.49 -19.41 14.52
C LYS A 115 -13.54 -19.47 13.42
N ALA A 116 -13.70 -18.38 12.65
CA ALA A 116 -14.66 -18.34 11.55
C ALA A 116 -14.20 -19.25 10.39
N GLN A 117 -12.91 -19.25 10.08
CA GLN A 117 -12.33 -20.16 9.10
C GLN A 117 -12.58 -21.63 9.49
N SER A 118 -12.28 -22.00 10.74
CA SER A 118 -12.49 -23.36 11.25
C SER A 118 -13.97 -23.76 11.31
N ALA A 119 -14.87 -22.79 11.44
CA ALA A 119 -16.32 -23.01 11.38
C ALA A 119 -16.86 -23.12 9.94
N ASP A 120 -16.02 -22.97 8.91
CA ASP A 120 -16.42 -23.04 7.50
C ASP A 120 -17.53 -22.03 7.15
N ILE A 121 -17.38 -20.78 7.62
CA ILE A 121 -18.38 -19.73 7.38
C ILE A 121 -18.58 -19.43 5.90
N ALA A 122 -17.57 -19.68 5.06
CA ALA A 122 -17.68 -19.49 3.62
C ALA A 122 -18.81 -20.35 3.04
N ARG A 123 -18.83 -21.64 3.38
CA ARG A 123 -19.91 -22.54 2.95
C ARG A 123 -21.25 -22.16 3.59
N GLN A 124 -21.27 -21.84 4.88
CA GLN A 124 -22.50 -21.49 5.59
C GLN A 124 -23.20 -20.25 5.00
N LEU A 125 -22.42 -19.26 4.58
CA LEU A 125 -22.90 -18.00 4.03
C LEU A 125 -22.99 -18.00 2.49
N GLY A 126 -22.61 -19.11 1.83
CA GLY A 126 -22.56 -19.18 0.37
C GLY A 126 -21.55 -18.22 -0.26
N LEU A 127 -20.46 -17.90 0.45
CA LEU A 127 -19.41 -17.03 -0.08
C LEU A 127 -18.67 -17.76 -1.20
N ARG A 128 -18.64 -17.12 -2.37
CA ARG A 128 -17.88 -17.62 -3.52
C ARG A 128 -16.40 -17.21 -3.47
N LYS A 129 -16.11 -16.10 -2.78
CA LYS A 129 -14.75 -15.64 -2.52
C LYS A 129 -14.09 -16.51 -1.45
N PRO A 130 -12.87 -17.03 -1.67
CA PRO A 130 -12.14 -17.78 -0.66
C PRO A 130 -11.98 -16.98 0.64
N THR A 131 -12.05 -17.66 1.78
CA THR A 131 -11.76 -17.07 3.09
C THR A 131 -10.39 -17.52 3.57
N LEU A 132 -9.63 -16.60 4.18
CA LEU A 132 -8.34 -16.88 4.79
C LEU A 132 -8.30 -16.38 6.22
N ALA A 133 -7.78 -17.19 7.13
CA ALA A 133 -7.66 -16.83 8.54
C ALA A 133 -6.53 -15.80 8.77
N VAL A 134 -6.83 -14.72 9.49
CA VAL A 134 -5.81 -13.82 10.05
C VAL A 134 -5.02 -14.54 11.15
N LYS A 135 -3.71 -14.32 11.24
CA LYS A 135 -2.81 -15.02 12.17
C LYS A 135 -1.77 -14.09 12.79
N ASN A 136 -1.17 -14.51 13.90
CA ASN A 136 0.03 -13.87 14.48
C ASN A 136 -0.09 -12.39 14.89
N THR A 137 -1.28 -11.89 15.23
CA THR A 137 -1.48 -10.48 15.64
C THR A 137 -1.19 -10.21 17.12
N ARG A 138 -0.87 -11.23 17.93
CA ARG A 138 -0.74 -11.12 19.41
C ARG A 138 0.69 -11.12 19.93
N LYS A 139 1.66 -11.50 19.09
CA LYS A 139 3.07 -11.63 19.45
C LYS A 139 3.97 -10.60 18.75
N ILE A 140 3.39 -9.78 17.88
CA ILE A 140 4.09 -8.71 17.19
C ILE A 140 4.31 -7.51 18.11
N THR A 141 5.41 -6.82 17.88
CA THR A 141 5.85 -5.62 18.56
C THR A 141 6.27 -4.57 17.52
N LYS A 142 6.69 -3.38 17.97
CA LYS A 142 7.23 -2.37 17.06
C LYS A 142 8.45 -2.88 16.27
N LYS A 143 9.23 -3.82 16.84
CA LYS A 143 10.42 -4.41 16.20
C LYS A 143 10.11 -5.21 14.93
N ASP A 144 8.87 -5.68 14.78
CA ASP A 144 8.43 -6.44 13.62
C ASP A 144 8.04 -5.54 12.44
N MET A 145 7.98 -4.21 12.63
CA MET A 145 7.67 -3.26 11.58
C MET A 145 8.89 -3.00 10.70
N CYS A 146 8.89 -3.58 9.50
CA CYS A 146 9.99 -3.49 8.54
C CYS A 146 10.43 -2.04 8.33
N LEU A 147 11.72 -1.76 8.60
CA LEU A 147 12.40 -0.46 8.42
C LEU A 147 11.78 0.71 9.23
N ASN A 148 10.88 0.40 10.15
CA ASN A 148 10.06 1.34 10.91
C ASN A 148 9.89 0.85 12.35
N ASP A 149 10.97 0.41 12.98
CA ASP A 149 11.02 -0.26 14.28
C ASP A 149 11.47 0.62 15.45
N TYR A 150 11.86 1.86 15.16
CA TYR A 150 12.35 2.81 16.17
C TYR A 150 11.28 3.11 17.25
N THR A 151 11.72 3.03 18.52
CA THR A 151 10.93 3.29 19.74
C THR A 151 11.64 4.34 20.58
N PRO A 152 11.61 5.64 20.18
CA PRO A 152 12.19 6.72 20.97
C PRO A 152 11.40 6.95 22.25
N GLU A 153 12.03 7.61 23.22
CA GLU A 153 11.32 8.26 24.31
C GLU A 153 10.63 9.52 23.76
N ILE A 154 9.30 9.45 23.66
CA ILE A 154 8.47 10.59 23.22
C ILE A 154 8.00 11.35 24.45
N SER A 155 8.28 12.65 24.48
CA SER A 155 7.67 13.59 25.43
C SER A 155 6.86 14.64 24.67
N VAL A 156 5.74 15.04 25.27
CA VAL A 156 4.85 16.08 24.75
C VAL A 156 4.57 17.04 25.89
N ASP A 157 4.94 18.30 25.72
CA ASP A 157 4.63 19.34 26.70
C ASP A 157 3.11 19.63 26.69
N ALA A 158 2.48 19.63 27.87
CA ALA A 158 1.02 19.68 27.98
C ALA A 158 0.43 21.08 27.69
N GLU A 159 1.23 22.14 27.75
CA GLU A 159 0.78 23.51 27.53
C GLU A 159 1.12 24.00 26.12
N THR A 160 2.34 23.71 25.66
CA THR A 160 2.89 24.20 24.39
C THR A 160 2.73 23.21 23.23
N TYR A 161 2.47 21.93 23.54
CA TYR A 161 2.44 20.82 22.58
C TYR A 161 3.78 20.58 21.86
N GLU A 162 4.89 21.09 22.40
CA GLU A 162 6.22 20.72 21.92
C GLU A 162 6.41 19.21 22.01
N VAL A 163 6.76 18.58 20.89
CA VAL A 163 7.05 17.15 20.83
C VAL A 163 8.56 16.95 20.75
N ARG A 164 9.10 16.11 21.64
CA ARG A 164 10.52 15.71 21.62
C ARG A 164 10.66 14.20 21.49
N ALA A 165 11.69 13.77 20.78
CA ALA A 165 12.13 12.38 20.70
C ALA A 165 13.57 12.29 21.18
N ASP A 166 13.83 11.49 22.22
CA ASP A 166 15.16 11.35 22.84
C ASP A 166 15.77 12.72 23.23
N GLY A 167 14.92 13.67 23.66
CA GLY A 167 15.28 15.04 24.02
C GLY A 167 15.28 16.05 22.85
N ASP A 168 15.35 15.58 21.61
CA ASP A 168 15.41 16.42 20.41
C ASP A 168 14.03 16.95 20.03
N LEU A 169 13.90 18.28 19.85
CA LEU A 169 12.66 18.93 19.41
C LEU A 169 12.30 18.52 17.98
N LEU A 170 11.09 18.00 17.81
CA LEU A 170 10.51 17.63 16.52
C LEU A 170 9.62 18.76 16.00
N THR A 171 10.15 19.57 15.09
CA THR A 171 9.40 20.60 14.38
C THR A 171 9.76 20.66 12.90
N CYS A 172 8.84 21.18 12.08
CA CYS A 172 9.08 21.49 10.68
C CYS A 172 8.09 22.54 10.18
N GLU A 173 8.55 23.41 9.28
CA GLU A 173 7.68 24.38 8.61
C GLU A 173 6.65 23.66 7.72
N PRO A 174 5.42 24.19 7.61
CA PRO A 174 4.46 23.69 6.65
C PRO A 174 4.97 23.89 5.21
N ALA A 175 4.65 22.94 4.33
CA ALA A 175 5.01 23.06 2.91
C ALA A 175 3.91 23.83 2.15
N GLU A 176 4.29 24.86 1.40
CA GLU A 176 3.36 25.66 0.57
C GLU A 176 2.90 24.93 -0.69
N THR A 177 3.75 24.04 -1.22
CA THR A 177 3.46 23.26 -2.42
C THR A 177 3.91 21.81 -2.22
N LEU A 178 3.25 20.89 -2.92
CA LEU A 178 3.56 19.48 -2.88
C LEU A 178 3.78 18.92 -4.29
N PRO A 179 4.71 17.96 -4.45
CA PRO A 179 4.73 17.14 -5.66
C PRO A 179 3.45 16.30 -5.73
N LEU A 180 3.23 15.63 -6.86
CA LEU A 180 2.12 14.68 -7.02
C LEU A 180 0.72 15.32 -6.84
N ALA A 181 0.59 16.63 -7.10
CA ALA A 181 -0.65 17.41 -6.95
C ALA A 181 -1.06 18.09 -8.26
N GLN A 182 -1.10 19.43 -8.32
CA GLN A 182 -1.64 20.27 -9.42
C GLN A 182 -1.19 19.89 -10.84
N ARG A 183 -0.01 19.26 -11.00
CA ARG A 183 0.48 18.79 -12.30
C ARG A 183 -0.38 17.67 -12.91
N TYR A 184 -1.05 16.86 -12.09
CA TYR A 184 -1.64 15.59 -12.52
C TYR A 184 -3.16 15.56 -12.48
N PHE A 185 -3.79 16.46 -11.74
CA PHE A 185 -5.23 16.44 -11.50
C PHE A 185 -5.91 17.61 -12.22
N LEU A 186 -7.04 17.32 -12.86
CA LEU A 186 -7.85 18.33 -13.53
C LEU A 186 -8.56 19.23 -12.51
N PHE A 187 -8.87 18.66 -11.33
CA PHE A 187 -9.49 19.29 -10.17
C PHE A 187 -8.86 18.72 -8.90
#